data_AF-A0A2E5S236-F1
#
_entry.id   AF-A0A2E5S236-F1
#
_cell.length_a   1.000
_cell.length_b   1.000
_cell.length_c   1.000
_cell.angle_alpha   90.00
_cell.angle_beta   90.00
_cell.angle_gamma   90.00
#
_symmetry.space_group_name_H-M   'P 1'
#
loop_
_entity.id
_entity.type
_entity.pdbx_description
1 polymer ?
#
loop_
_entity_poly.entity_id
_entity_poly.type
_entity_poly.pdbx_seq_one_letter_code
_entity_poly.pdbx_strand_id
1 'polypeptide(L)'
;MPVDPAMVDSILGSFRGMSQELKEAGNDSEAAQECFATLETMERLALEMDDLASYSTKLSVDGLFTSFSTAYGRALASNSNVDADSSDDQLMANTLKSYEDALNDLKAKPSAAHLVPVLQEVVEKGKSGLSYPLFLKECEEKGLFLGLDSPRVGPTIQYDIYCAKISFRPVDQEMYEKQWAAYNDLVKCSAFGYPDPVEWEITRQKIEWEFEPRQILWKAIEDRWDRMLDMVQDWVDSFCSFAPQDERWCGMGGVNSRAQTMKNIQRTQECEPGMLKVREEIFQDYFALTWENIFDHPTFVNQQQNGLLWFSDQAIEFIREVHEIMHPGAKPDGDMISRAEKQHTSKAYIRQDRATAEEMTPMEFSEFLKTVEWN
;
A
#
# COMPACT_ATOMS: atom_id res chain seq x y z
N MET A 1 1.27 26.70 -22.82
CA MET A 1 0.88 25.54 -23.67
C MET A 1 -0.42 25.03 -23.09
N PRO A 2 -1.41 24.57 -23.87
CA PRO A 2 -2.63 24.00 -23.30
C PRO A 2 -2.29 22.88 -22.31
N VAL A 3 -3.14 22.68 -21.30
CA VAL A 3 -2.96 21.58 -20.32
C VAL A 3 -2.87 20.25 -21.07
N ASP A 4 -1.98 19.36 -20.61
CA ASP A 4 -1.77 18.06 -21.24
C ASP A 4 -3.11 17.31 -21.39
N PRO A 5 -3.49 16.89 -22.62
CA PRO A 5 -4.73 16.19 -22.88
C PRO A 5 -4.96 14.96 -22.01
N ALA A 6 -3.92 14.22 -21.63
CA ALA A 6 -4.05 13.04 -20.76
C ALA A 6 -4.43 13.43 -19.32
N MET A 7 -3.96 14.59 -18.85
CA MET A 7 -4.31 15.12 -17.53
C MET A 7 -5.71 15.72 -17.52
N VAL A 8 -6.11 16.40 -18.60
CA VAL A 8 -7.49 16.89 -18.77
C VAL A 8 -8.47 15.72 -18.80
N ASP A 9 -8.12 14.60 -19.44
CA ASP A 9 -8.97 13.42 -19.50
C ASP A 9 -9.16 12.75 -18.13
N SER A 10 -8.14 12.78 -17.26
CA SER A 10 -8.28 12.30 -15.88
C SER A 10 -9.30 13.09 -15.05
N ILE A 11 -9.57 14.34 -15.42
CA ILE A 11 -10.52 15.24 -14.75
C ILE A 11 -11.88 15.24 -15.45
N LEU A 12 -11.91 15.32 -16.78
CA LEU A 12 -13.14 15.49 -17.57
C LEU A 12 -13.68 14.20 -18.19
N GLY A 13 -12.92 13.09 -18.16
CA GLY A 13 -13.32 11.83 -18.81
C GLY A 13 -14.66 11.31 -18.33
N SER A 14 -14.92 11.33 -17.02
CA SER A 14 -16.22 10.96 -16.45
C SER A 14 -17.35 11.92 -16.87
N PHE A 15 -17.07 13.21 -16.96
CA PHE A 15 -18.06 14.23 -17.38
C PHE A 15 -18.41 14.12 -18.87
N ARG A 16 -17.43 13.78 -19.72
CA ARG A 16 -17.63 13.45 -21.14
C ARG A 16 -18.51 12.22 -21.30
N GLY A 17 -18.24 11.16 -20.53
CA GLY A 17 -19.06 9.95 -20.50
C GLY A 17 -20.52 10.27 -20.13
N MET A 18 -20.73 11.00 -19.04
CA MET A 18 -22.07 11.46 -18.62
C MET A 18 -22.77 12.32 -19.68
N SER A 19 -22.06 13.25 -20.33
CA SER A 19 -22.62 14.04 -21.41
C SER A 19 -22.98 13.19 -22.64
N GLN A 20 -22.19 12.16 -22.94
CA GLN A 20 -22.44 11.26 -24.05
C GLN A 20 -23.67 10.39 -23.78
N GLU A 21 -23.84 9.89 -22.56
CA GLU A 21 -25.05 9.18 -22.14
C GLU A 21 -26.32 10.00 -22.36
N LEU A 22 -26.32 11.30 -22.03
CA LEU A 22 -27.47 12.17 -22.29
C LEU A 22 -27.77 12.34 -23.78
N LYS A 23 -26.74 12.44 -24.63
CA LYS A 23 -26.88 12.56 -26.09
C LYS A 23 -27.39 11.26 -26.71
N GLU A 24 -26.86 10.13 -26.29
CA GLU A 24 -27.29 8.79 -26.74
C GLU A 24 -28.72 8.48 -26.30
N ALA A 25 -29.13 8.98 -25.14
CA ALA A 25 -30.50 8.90 -24.64
C ALA A 25 -31.46 9.92 -25.31
N GLY A 26 -30.99 10.76 -26.25
CA GLY A 26 -31.81 11.74 -26.96
C GLY A 26 -32.39 12.86 -26.07
N ASN A 27 -31.69 13.24 -25.00
CA ASN A 27 -32.16 14.26 -24.05
C ASN A 27 -31.90 15.68 -24.56
N ASP A 28 -32.97 16.36 -24.99
CA ASP A 28 -32.92 17.76 -25.46
C ASP A 28 -33.42 18.78 -24.41
N SER A 29 -33.50 18.39 -23.14
CA SER A 29 -33.96 19.29 -22.07
C SER A 29 -33.04 20.51 -21.90
N GLU A 30 -33.60 21.60 -21.37
CA GLU A 30 -32.82 22.81 -21.02
C GLU A 30 -31.68 22.47 -20.04
N ALA A 31 -31.91 21.52 -19.13
CA ALA A 31 -30.90 21.01 -18.22
C ALA A 31 -29.78 20.22 -18.93
N ALA A 32 -30.11 19.42 -19.96
CA ALA A 32 -29.10 18.73 -20.77
C ALA A 32 -28.26 19.73 -21.58
N GLN A 33 -28.87 20.80 -22.10
CA GLN A 33 -28.15 21.88 -22.77
C GLN A 33 -27.21 22.62 -21.82
N GLU A 34 -27.63 22.86 -20.57
CA GLU A 34 -26.80 23.45 -19.51
C GLU A 34 -25.58 22.55 -19.16
N CYS A 35 -25.75 21.22 -19.14
CA CYS A 35 -24.63 20.28 -19.02
C CYS A 35 -23.61 20.43 -20.15
N PHE A 36 -24.10 20.46 -21.39
CA PHE A 36 -23.23 20.55 -22.56
C PHE A 36 -22.47 21.87 -22.59
N ALA A 37 -23.13 22.99 -22.30
CA ALA A 37 -22.50 24.30 -22.22
C ALA A 37 -21.47 24.41 -21.07
N THR A 38 -21.76 23.77 -19.94
CA THR A 38 -20.83 23.73 -18.79
C THR A 38 -19.59 22.91 -19.13
N LEU A 39 -19.75 21.74 -19.77
CA LEU A 39 -18.62 20.91 -20.22
C LEU A 39 -17.79 21.62 -21.29
N GLU A 40 -18.42 22.27 -22.27
CA GLU A 40 -17.73 23.08 -23.27
C GLU A 40 -16.91 24.21 -22.62
N THR A 41 -17.43 24.81 -21.54
CA THR A 41 -16.69 25.81 -20.76
C THR A 41 -15.47 25.20 -20.05
N MET A 42 -15.61 24.00 -19.48
CA MET A 42 -14.49 23.27 -18.87
C MET A 42 -13.42 22.90 -19.90
N GLU A 43 -13.81 22.50 -21.10
CA GLU A 43 -12.89 22.15 -22.20
C GLU A 43 -12.19 23.38 -22.78
N ARG A 44 -12.91 24.49 -22.92
CA ARG A 44 -12.32 25.77 -23.35
C ARG A 44 -11.26 26.26 -22.36
N LEU A 45 -11.53 26.18 -21.05
CA LEU A 45 -10.56 26.53 -20.02
C LEU A 45 -9.30 25.66 -20.07
N ALA A 46 -9.42 24.37 -20.43
CA ALA A 46 -8.27 23.49 -20.58
C ALA A 46 -7.35 23.88 -21.74
N LEU A 47 -7.92 24.49 -22.80
CA LEU A 47 -7.18 25.00 -23.95
C LEU A 47 -6.56 26.38 -23.70
N GLU A 48 -7.19 27.20 -22.86
CA GLU A 48 -6.76 28.56 -22.53
C GLU A 48 -5.69 28.61 -21.43
N MET A 49 -5.67 27.62 -20.53
CA MET A 49 -4.78 27.59 -19.37
C MET A 49 -3.55 26.71 -19.60
N ASP A 50 -2.43 27.06 -18.97
CA ASP A 50 -1.15 26.38 -19.13
C ASP A 50 -0.63 25.66 -17.89
N ASP A 51 -1.39 25.71 -16.80
CA ASP A 51 -1.08 25.06 -15.53
C ASP A 51 -2.30 24.28 -14.99
N LEU A 52 -2.06 23.01 -14.64
CA LEU A 52 -3.09 22.08 -14.16
C LEU A 52 -3.64 22.49 -12.80
N ALA A 53 -2.79 23.01 -11.90
CA ALA A 53 -3.22 23.42 -10.56
C ALA A 53 -4.14 24.65 -10.64
N SER A 54 -3.77 25.62 -11.47
CA SER A 54 -4.59 26.80 -11.77
C SER A 54 -5.90 26.42 -12.46
N TYR A 55 -5.87 25.49 -13.40
CA TYR A 55 -7.05 24.96 -14.08
C TYR A 55 -8.02 24.28 -13.10
N SER A 56 -7.55 23.34 -12.29
CA SER A 56 -8.37 22.64 -11.29
C SER A 56 -8.96 23.58 -10.24
N THR A 57 -8.17 24.56 -9.79
CA THR A 57 -8.64 25.61 -8.88
C THR A 57 -9.72 26.45 -9.53
N LYS A 58 -9.55 26.84 -10.80
CA LYS A 58 -10.52 27.65 -11.53
C LYS A 58 -11.85 26.93 -11.74
N LEU A 59 -11.82 25.64 -12.09
CA LEU A 59 -13.02 24.81 -12.19
C LEU A 59 -13.79 24.72 -10.86
N SER A 60 -13.06 24.64 -9.75
CA SER A 60 -13.63 24.55 -8.40
C SER A 60 -14.20 25.89 -7.92
N VAL A 61 -13.48 26.99 -8.12
CA VAL A 61 -13.90 28.35 -7.73
C VAL A 61 -15.10 28.81 -8.54
N ASP A 62 -15.11 28.53 -9.84
CA ASP A 62 -16.24 28.87 -10.71
C ASP A 62 -17.41 27.87 -10.56
N GLY A 63 -17.29 26.88 -9.66
CA GLY A 63 -18.34 25.93 -9.31
C GLY A 63 -18.74 24.99 -10.44
N LEU A 64 -17.90 24.84 -11.48
CA LEU A 64 -18.29 24.18 -12.73
C LEU A 64 -18.62 22.70 -12.52
N PHE A 65 -17.91 22.00 -11.62
CA PHE A 65 -18.22 20.59 -11.29
C PHE A 65 -19.61 20.43 -10.67
N THR A 66 -19.95 21.33 -9.73
CA THR A 66 -21.25 21.33 -9.07
C THR A 66 -22.36 21.72 -10.05
N SER A 67 -22.13 22.74 -10.88
CA SER A 67 -23.07 23.17 -11.91
C SER A 67 -23.35 22.06 -12.92
N PHE A 68 -22.31 21.37 -13.41
CA PHE A 68 -22.48 20.23 -14.31
C PHE A 68 -23.27 19.11 -13.62
N SER A 69 -22.88 18.70 -12.42
CA SER A 69 -23.52 17.58 -11.71
C SER A 69 -24.99 17.89 -11.39
N THR A 70 -25.30 19.14 -11.05
CA THR A 70 -26.67 19.60 -10.76
C THR A 70 -27.52 19.67 -12.02
N ALA A 71 -26.96 20.15 -13.14
CA ALA A 71 -27.62 20.13 -14.44
C ALA A 71 -27.84 18.68 -14.92
N TYR A 72 -26.86 17.80 -14.71
CA TYR A 72 -26.92 16.39 -15.13
C TYR A 72 -27.99 15.62 -14.33
N GLY A 73 -28.05 15.83 -13.02
CA GLY A 73 -29.13 15.28 -12.19
C GLY A 73 -30.51 15.77 -12.64
N ARG A 74 -30.65 17.06 -12.99
CA ARG A 74 -31.90 17.61 -13.53
C ARG A 74 -32.25 17.05 -14.92
N ALA A 75 -31.25 16.85 -15.78
CA ALA A 75 -31.42 16.27 -17.11
C ALA A 75 -31.83 14.78 -17.02
N LEU A 76 -31.24 14.00 -16.11
CA LEU A 76 -31.67 12.62 -15.84
C LEU A 76 -33.11 12.58 -15.31
N ALA A 77 -33.45 13.51 -14.41
CA ALA A 77 -34.80 13.64 -13.88
C ALA A 77 -35.83 14.04 -14.96
N SER A 78 -35.42 14.76 -16.01
CA SER A 78 -36.30 15.12 -17.14
C SER A 78 -36.39 14.04 -18.23
N ASN A 79 -35.40 13.15 -18.34
CA ASN A 79 -35.40 12.02 -19.28
C ASN A 79 -36.17 10.81 -18.75
N SER A 80 -36.20 10.70 -17.43
CA SER A 80 -37.24 9.97 -16.75
C SER A 80 -38.54 10.73 -17.04
N ASN A 81 -39.55 10.10 -17.65
CA ASN A 81 -40.91 10.64 -17.59
C ASN A 81 -41.34 10.63 -16.12
N VAL A 82 -40.84 11.59 -15.36
CA VAL A 82 -41.33 11.94 -14.04
C VAL A 82 -42.53 12.81 -14.34
N ASP A 83 -43.67 12.15 -14.57
CA ASP A 83 -44.91 12.70 -14.03
C ASP A 83 -44.57 13.22 -12.63
N ALA A 84 -45.00 14.44 -12.31
CA ALA A 84 -44.72 15.15 -11.05
C ALA A 84 -45.33 14.46 -9.81
N ASP A 85 -45.46 13.15 -9.86
CA ASP A 85 -46.10 12.21 -8.97
C ASP A 85 -45.34 10.86 -9.07
N SER A 86 -44.01 10.86 -8.93
CA SER A 86 -43.26 9.61 -8.72
C SER A 86 -43.74 9.04 -7.39
N SER A 87 -44.76 8.19 -7.43
CA SER A 87 -45.33 7.63 -6.22
C SER A 87 -44.23 6.89 -5.46
N ASP A 88 -44.32 6.90 -4.13
CA ASP A 88 -43.41 6.15 -3.26
C ASP A 88 -43.24 4.69 -3.73
N ASP A 89 -44.27 4.12 -4.38
CA ASP A 89 -44.24 2.78 -4.96
C ASP A 89 -43.25 2.63 -6.13
N GLN A 90 -43.12 3.63 -7.01
CA GLN A 90 -42.13 3.60 -8.08
C GLN A 90 -40.70 3.74 -7.55
N LEU A 91 -40.50 4.61 -6.56
CA LEU A 91 -39.19 4.76 -5.90
C LEU A 91 -38.78 3.48 -5.17
N MET A 92 -39.72 2.85 -4.47
CA MET A 92 -39.51 1.54 -3.84
C MET A 92 -39.14 0.48 -4.89
N ALA A 93 -39.93 0.36 -5.97
CA ALA A 93 -39.70 -0.65 -6.99
C ALA A 93 -38.33 -0.53 -7.65
N ASN A 94 -37.89 0.70 -7.96
CA ASN A 94 -36.58 0.96 -8.54
C ASN A 94 -35.46 0.64 -7.55
N THR A 95 -35.59 1.10 -6.30
CA THR A 95 -34.58 0.88 -5.25
C THR A 95 -34.41 -0.60 -4.92
N LEU A 96 -35.53 -1.32 -4.76
CA LEU A 96 -35.50 -2.75 -4.49
C LEU A 96 -34.85 -3.53 -5.63
N LYS A 97 -35.20 -3.19 -6.88
CA LYS A 97 -34.58 -3.81 -8.06
C LYS A 97 -33.07 -3.60 -8.07
N SER A 98 -32.57 -2.38 -7.78
CA SER A 98 -31.14 -2.11 -7.69
C SER A 98 -30.45 -2.95 -6.61
N TYR A 99 -31.05 -3.11 -5.43
CA TYR A 99 -30.48 -3.95 -4.37
C TYR A 99 -30.55 -5.45 -4.70
N GLU A 100 -31.60 -5.92 -5.38
CA GLU A 100 -31.71 -7.30 -5.85
C GLU A 100 -30.67 -7.64 -6.93
N ASP A 101 -30.49 -6.75 -7.90
CA ASP A 101 -29.48 -6.90 -8.95
C ASP A 101 -28.08 -6.92 -8.31
N ALA A 102 -27.79 -5.99 -7.39
CA ALA A 102 -26.55 -5.99 -6.63
C ALA A 102 -26.36 -7.28 -5.81
N LEU A 103 -27.41 -7.79 -5.16
CA LEU A 103 -27.34 -9.03 -4.37
C LEU A 103 -27.02 -10.24 -5.24
N ASN A 104 -27.61 -10.34 -6.42
CA ASN A 104 -27.34 -11.41 -7.37
C ASN A 104 -25.90 -11.34 -7.90
N ASP A 105 -25.43 -10.13 -8.22
CA ASP A 105 -24.06 -9.90 -8.66
C ASP A 105 -23.03 -10.22 -7.58
N LEU A 106 -23.29 -9.85 -6.32
CA LEU A 106 -22.38 -10.07 -5.20
C LEU A 106 -22.35 -11.53 -4.74
N LYS A 107 -23.46 -12.28 -4.86
CA LYS A 107 -23.48 -13.73 -4.59
C LYS A 107 -22.53 -14.52 -5.47
N ALA A 108 -22.27 -14.04 -6.68
CA ALA A 108 -21.31 -14.65 -7.59
C ALA A 108 -19.84 -14.28 -7.27
N LYS A 109 -19.59 -13.34 -6.35
CA LYS A 109 -18.27 -12.81 -6.03
C LYS A 109 -17.84 -13.24 -4.62
N PRO A 110 -16.90 -14.20 -4.47
CA PRO A 110 -16.39 -14.61 -3.16
C PRO A 110 -15.85 -13.45 -2.31
N SER A 111 -15.26 -12.44 -2.96
CA SER A 111 -14.75 -11.23 -2.29
C SER A 111 -15.84 -10.34 -1.68
N ALA A 112 -17.11 -10.57 -2.02
CA ALA A 112 -18.27 -9.85 -1.52
C ALA A 112 -19.13 -10.69 -0.56
N ALA A 113 -18.70 -11.90 -0.18
CA ALA A 113 -19.49 -12.81 0.65
C ALA A 113 -19.98 -12.17 1.96
N HIS A 114 -19.17 -11.28 2.54
CA HIS A 114 -19.48 -10.54 3.76
C HIS A 114 -20.57 -9.46 3.58
N LEU A 115 -20.85 -9.01 2.35
CA LEU A 115 -21.92 -8.05 2.03
C LEU A 115 -23.28 -8.71 1.85
N VAL A 116 -23.26 -9.98 1.46
CA VAL A 116 -24.47 -10.72 1.09
C VAL A 116 -25.50 -10.74 2.24
N PRO A 117 -25.13 -10.99 3.52
CA PRO A 117 -26.11 -10.99 4.61
C PRO A 117 -26.79 -9.63 4.82
N VAL A 118 -26.02 -8.52 4.83
CA VAL A 118 -26.56 -7.17 5.04
C VAL A 118 -27.47 -6.77 3.90
N LEU A 119 -27.04 -7.00 2.65
CA LEU A 119 -27.81 -6.66 1.47
C LEU A 119 -29.06 -7.53 1.33
N GLN A 120 -28.99 -8.80 1.72
CA GLN A 120 -30.13 -9.71 1.81
C GLN A 120 -31.18 -9.17 2.80
N GLU A 121 -30.78 -8.67 3.98
CA GLU A 121 -31.71 -8.07 4.95
C GLU A 121 -32.36 -6.78 4.39
N VAL A 122 -31.62 -5.94 3.66
CA VAL A 122 -32.16 -4.75 2.98
C VAL A 122 -33.24 -5.15 1.95
N VAL A 123 -32.95 -6.16 1.13
CA VAL A 123 -33.91 -6.68 0.12
C VAL A 123 -35.15 -7.27 0.80
N GLU A 124 -34.97 -8.05 1.87
CA GLU A 124 -36.09 -8.64 2.61
C GLU A 124 -36.99 -7.59 3.24
N LYS A 125 -36.41 -6.49 3.75
CA LYS A 125 -37.18 -5.33 4.22
C LYS A 125 -37.93 -4.62 3.11
N GLY A 126 -37.31 -4.38 1.97
CA GLY A 126 -38.01 -3.76 0.84
C GLY A 126 -39.20 -4.59 0.35
N LYS A 127 -39.12 -5.93 0.50
CA LYS A 127 -40.21 -6.87 0.18
C LYS A 127 -41.32 -6.97 1.23
N SER A 128 -41.13 -6.40 2.42
CA SER A 128 -42.08 -6.54 3.53
C SER A 128 -43.36 -5.70 3.38
N GLY A 129 -43.46 -4.88 2.32
CA GLY A 129 -44.64 -4.07 2.02
C GLY A 129 -44.67 -2.71 2.75
N LEU A 130 -43.52 -2.25 3.24
CA LEU A 130 -43.36 -0.90 3.80
C LEU A 130 -43.50 0.16 2.70
N SER A 131 -43.97 1.36 3.06
CA SER A 131 -43.84 2.53 2.18
C SER A 131 -42.37 2.92 2.05
N TYR A 132 -42.01 3.58 0.94
CA TYR A 132 -40.63 3.97 0.68
C TYR A 132 -39.98 4.79 1.82
N PRO A 133 -40.65 5.82 2.39
CA PRO A 133 -40.08 6.54 3.53
C PRO A 133 -39.87 5.67 4.78
N LEU A 134 -40.76 4.71 5.03
CA LEU A 134 -40.66 3.82 6.20
C LEU A 134 -39.57 2.76 6.01
N PHE A 135 -39.38 2.27 4.78
CA PHE A 135 -38.25 1.40 4.43
C PHE A 135 -36.91 2.10 4.68
N LEU A 136 -36.72 3.33 4.16
CA LEU A 136 -35.49 4.09 4.36
C LEU A 136 -35.21 4.29 5.86
N LYS A 137 -36.24 4.72 6.60
CA LYS A 137 -36.16 4.89 8.05
C LYS A 137 -35.78 3.60 8.77
N GLU A 138 -36.41 2.47 8.44
CA GLU A 138 -36.08 1.19 9.09
C GLU A 138 -34.68 0.68 8.75
N CYS A 139 -34.20 0.94 7.53
CA CYS A 139 -32.84 0.60 7.13
C CYS A 139 -31.81 1.47 7.88
N GLU A 140 -32.08 2.75 8.11
CA GLU A 140 -31.26 3.62 8.95
C GLU A 140 -31.32 3.23 10.44
N GLU A 141 -32.51 3.02 11.00
CA GLU A 141 -32.71 2.69 12.42
C GLU A 141 -32.12 1.33 12.82
N LYS A 142 -31.89 0.44 11.85
CA LYS A 142 -31.18 -0.84 12.05
C LYS A 142 -29.73 -0.81 11.61
N GLY A 143 -29.24 0.32 11.10
CA GLY A 143 -27.86 0.47 10.64
C GLY A 143 -27.51 -0.35 9.40
N LEU A 144 -28.49 -0.74 8.58
CA LEU A 144 -28.25 -1.57 7.38
C LEU A 144 -27.46 -0.80 6.32
N PHE A 145 -27.75 0.49 6.12
CA PHE A 145 -26.96 1.34 5.22
C PHE A 145 -25.54 1.54 5.73
N LEU A 146 -25.36 1.70 7.05
CA LEU A 146 -24.05 1.75 7.67
C LEU A 146 -23.26 0.44 7.47
N GLY A 147 -23.93 -0.71 7.56
CA GLY A 147 -23.33 -2.02 7.30
C GLY A 147 -22.91 -2.21 5.83
N LEU A 148 -23.60 -1.56 4.88
CA LEU A 148 -23.19 -1.53 3.47
C LEU A 148 -21.97 -0.62 3.22
N ASP A 149 -21.76 0.41 4.06
CA ASP A 149 -20.64 1.36 3.95
C ASP A 149 -19.39 0.96 4.79
N SER A 150 -19.56 0.21 5.89
CA SER A 150 -18.49 -0.28 6.78
C SER A 150 -17.91 -1.71 6.55
N PRO A 151 -18.24 -2.47 5.48
CA PRO A 151 -18.18 -3.93 5.50
C PRO A 151 -16.77 -4.53 5.41
N ARG A 152 -15.76 -3.76 5.01
CA ARG A 152 -14.41 -4.27 4.77
C ARG A 152 -13.46 -4.15 5.95
N VAL A 153 -13.79 -3.34 6.95
CA VAL A 153 -12.83 -2.95 7.98
C VAL A 153 -12.28 -4.16 8.74
N GLY A 154 -13.16 -5.00 9.30
CA GLY A 154 -12.75 -6.18 10.04
C GLY A 154 -11.94 -7.19 9.19
N PRO A 155 -12.47 -7.64 8.03
CA PRO A 155 -11.75 -8.51 7.11
C PRO A 155 -10.37 -7.97 6.69
N THR A 156 -10.29 -6.67 6.40
CA THR A 156 -9.03 -6.03 5.98
C THR A 156 -8.00 -6.05 7.10
N ILE A 157 -8.36 -5.72 8.34
CA ILE A 157 -7.42 -5.77 9.46
C ILE A 157 -6.87 -7.19 9.66
N GLN A 158 -7.74 -8.21 9.60
CA GLN A 158 -7.30 -9.60 9.73
C GLN A 158 -6.35 -10.03 8.61
N TYR A 159 -6.61 -9.56 7.39
CA TYR A 159 -5.71 -9.79 6.27
C TYR A 159 -4.38 -9.06 6.42
N ASP A 160 -4.38 -7.84 6.97
CA ASP A 160 -3.16 -7.09 7.24
C ASP A 160 -2.29 -7.78 8.31
N ILE A 161 -2.90 -8.36 9.36
CA ILE A 161 -2.22 -9.23 10.33
C ILE A 161 -1.59 -10.44 9.61
N TYR A 162 -2.35 -11.10 8.74
CA TYR A 162 -1.85 -12.24 7.96
C TYR A 162 -0.66 -11.84 7.10
N CYS A 163 -0.76 -10.72 6.37
CA CYS A 163 0.31 -10.20 5.53
C CYS A 163 1.56 -9.86 6.36
N ALA A 164 1.40 -9.17 7.50
CA ALA A 164 2.51 -8.84 8.38
C ALA A 164 3.22 -10.10 8.90
N LYS A 165 2.47 -11.15 9.23
CA LYS A 165 3.04 -12.43 9.68
C LYS A 165 3.81 -13.16 8.57
N ILE A 166 3.24 -13.26 7.37
CA ILE A 166 3.88 -13.94 6.23
C ILE A 166 5.12 -13.18 5.75
N SER A 167 5.09 -11.85 5.81
CA SER A 167 6.25 -11.02 5.48
C SER A 167 7.19 -10.75 6.67
N PHE A 168 6.99 -11.41 7.81
CA PHE A 168 7.82 -11.30 9.02
C PHE A 168 8.06 -9.86 9.51
N ARG A 169 6.99 -9.06 9.56
CA ARG A 169 7.00 -7.65 10.01
C ARG A 169 6.39 -7.54 11.41
N PRO A 170 7.17 -7.77 12.49
CA PRO A 170 6.62 -7.92 13.84
C PRO A 170 5.98 -6.63 14.39
N VAL A 171 6.54 -5.46 14.07
CA VAL A 171 5.97 -4.17 14.53
C VAL A 171 4.64 -3.89 13.83
N ASP A 172 4.55 -4.19 12.54
CA ASP A 172 3.31 -4.06 11.77
C ASP A 172 2.25 -5.03 12.30
N GLN A 173 2.64 -6.28 12.60
CA GLN A 173 1.74 -7.26 13.19
C GLN A 173 1.16 -6.77 14.52
N GLU A 174 2.00 -6.26 15.44
CA GLU A 174 1.56 -5.73 16.74
C GLU A 174 0.58 -4.55 16.56
N MET A 175 0.86 -3.67 15.59
CA MET A 175 -0.01 -2.55 15.25
C MET A 175 -1.39 -3.04 14.76
N TYR A 176 -1.42 -3.97 13.81
CA TYR A 176 -2.67 -4.51 13.26
C TYR A 176 -3.45 -5.33 14.28
N GLU A 177 -2.78 -6.07 15.17
CA GLU A 177 -3.42 -6.74 16.30
C GLU A 177 -4.07 -5.74 17.27
N LYS A 178 -3.43 -4.59 17.51
CA LYS A 178 -4.01 -3.51 18.30
C LYS A 178 -5.21 -2.85 17.60
N GLN A 179 -5.12 -2.65 16.29
CA GLN A 179 -6.24 -2.18 15.46
C GLN A 179 -7.43 -3.16 15.54
N TRP A 180 -7.17 -4.46 15.48
CA TRP A 180 -8.20 -5.49 15.60
C TRP A 180 -8.88 -5.49 16.96
N ALA A 181 -8.12 -5.34 18.05
CA ALA A 181 -8.68 -5.22 19.39
C ALA A 181 -9.58 -3.98 19.52
N ALA A 182 -9.10 -2.81 19.06
CA ALA A 182 -9.85 -1.57 19.09
C ALA A 182 -11.12 -1.62 18.24
N TYR A 183 -11.04 -2.22 17.04
CA TYR A 183 -12.19 -2.46 16.17
C TYR A 183 -13.27 -3.27 16.89
N ASN A 184 -12.89 -4.39 17.53
CA ASN A 184 -13.83 -5.24 18.26
C ASN A 184 -14.49 -4.52 19.45
N ASP A 185 -13.77 -3.63 20.12
CA ASP A 185 -14.33 -2.87 21.24
C ASP A 185 -15.35 -1.81 20.76
N LEU A 186 -15.10 -1.17 19.62
CA LEU A 186 -16.08 -0.27 18.98
C LEU A 186 -17.31 -1.02 18.46
N VAL A 187 -17.11 -2.21 17.87
CA VAL A 187 -18.22 -3.10 17.46
C VAL A 187 -19.11 -3.46 18.64
N LYS A 188 -18.53 -3.83 19.80
CA LYS A 188 -19.30 -4.16 21.02
C LYS A 188 -20.11 -2.96 21.56
N CYS A 189 -19.61 -1.74 21.38
CA CYS A 189 -20.30 -0.53 21.80
C CYS A 189 -21.38 -0.07 20.81
N SER A 190 -21.34 -0.58 19.58
CA SER A 190 -22.28 -0.21 18.53
C SER A 190 -23.64 -0.89 18.70
N ALA A 191 -24.70 -0.12 18.48
CA ALA A 191 -26.07 -0.65 18.41
C ALA A 191 -26.31 -1.50 17.16
N PHE A 192 -25.45 -1.40 16.14
CA PHE A 192 -25.65 -1.99 14.81
C PHE A 192 -24.67 -3.13 14.49
N GLY A 193 -23.74 -3.46 15.40
CA GLY A 193 -22.72 -4.48 15.16
C GLY A 193 -21.58 -4.04 14.23
N TYR A 194 -21.51 -2.76 13.88
CA TYR A 194 -20.41 -2.14 13.12
C TYR A 194 -19.97 -0.85 13.81
N PRO A 195 -18.67 -0.52 13.86
CA PRO A 195 -18.24 0.73 14.47
C PRO A 195 -18.71 1.92 13.62
N ASP A 196 -18.88 3.08 14.27
CA ASP A 196 -19.02 4.33 13.55
C ASP A 196 -17.77 4.57 12.67
N PRO A 197 -17.90 4.85 11.36
CA PRO A 197 -16.76 4.97 10.46
C PRO A 197 -15.79 6.10 10.85
N VAL A 198 -16.29 7.21 11.38
CA VAL A 198 -15.46 8.35 11.78
C VAL A 198 -14.70 8.00 13.07
N GLU A 199 -15.38 7.41 14.04
CA GLU A 199 -14.78 6.95 15.29
C GLU A 199 -13.70 5.88 15.03
N TRP A 200 -13.99 4.92 14.14
CA TRP A 200 -13.02 3.93 13.72
C TRP A 200 -11.80 4.57 13.06
N GLU A 201 -11.99 5.47 12.10
CA GLU A 201 -10.89 6.07 11.35
C GLU A 201 -9.97 6.91 12.25
N ILE A 202 -10.55 7.68 13.19
CA ILE A 202 -9.78 8.42 14.19
C ILE A 202 -9.00 7.47 15.10
N THR A 203 -9.60 6.36 15.50
CA THR A 203 -8.97 5.35 16.37
C THR A 203 -7.80 4.66 15.66
N ARG A 204 -8.02 4.25 14.40
CA ARG A 204 -7.00 3.65 13.52
C ARG A 204 -5.79 4.58 13.37
N GLN A 205 -6.02 5.85 13.00
CA GLN A 205 -4.94 6.82 12.81
C GLN A 205 -4.13 7.07 14.09
N LYS A 206 -4.78 7.13 15.26
CA LYS A 206 -4.08 7.27 16.54
C LYS A 206 -3.15 6.08 16.82
N ILE A 207 -3.60 4.87 16.50
CA ILE A 207 -2.78 3.65 16.63
C ILE A 207 -1.60 3.72 15.65
N GLU A 208 -1.84 4.10 14.40
CA GLU A 208 -0.77 4.22 13.39
C GLU A 208 0.30 5.24 13.82
N TRP A 209 -0.10 6.41 14.30
CA TRP A 209 0.84 7.42 14.82
C TRP A 209 1.62 6.97 16.06
N GLU A 210 1.05 6.10 16.89
CA GLU A 210 1.77 5.51 18.02
C GLU A 210 2.89 4.56 17.57
N PHE A 211 2.66 3.80 16.48
CA PHE A 211 3.58 2.79 15.99
C PHE A 211 4.58 3.30 14.95
N GLU A 212 4.25 4.37 14.22
CA GLU A 212 5.09 4.95 13.17
C GLU A 212 6.54 5.20 13.62
N PRO A 213 6.83 5.81 14.79
CA PRO A 213 8.21 5.98 15.24
C PRO A 213 8.96 4.66 15.44
N ARG A 214 8.28 3.61 15.91
CA ARG A 214 8.88 2.29 16.12
C ARG A 214 9.18 1.59 14.80
N GLN A 215 8.28 1.70 13.82
CA GLN A 215 8.49 1.14 12.46
C GLN A 215 9.68 1.82 11.77
N ILE A 216 9.74 3.15 11.83
CA ILE A 216 10.86 3.93 11.28
C ILE A 216 12.16 3.53 11.96
N LEU A 217 12.17 3.43 13.30
CA LEU A 217 13.34 3.02 14.06
C LEU A 217 13.79 1.61 13.71
N TRP A 218 12.86 0.65 13.62
CA TRP A 218 13.14 -0.74 13.24
C TRP A 218 13.85 -0.80 11.89
N LYS A 219 13.26 -0.17 10.86
CA LYS A 219 13.82 -0.12 9.52
C LYS A 219 15.17 0.60 9.48
N ALA A 220 15.29 1.72 10.21
CA ALA A 220 16.53 2.48 10.25
C ALA A 220 17.69 1.67 10.85
N ILE A 221 17.43 0.88 11.90
CA ILE A 221 18.45 -0.01 12.47
C ILE A 221 18.83 -1.11 11.48
N GLU A 222 17.83 -1.76 10.86
CA GLU A 222 18.01 -2.80 9.84
C GLU A 222 18.89 -2.34 8.67
N ASP A 223 18.49 -1.26 8.00
CA ASP A 223 19.20 -0.71 6.84
C ASP A 223 20.65 -0.28 7.20
N ARG A 224 20.94 0.01 8.47
CA ARG A 224 22.28 0.45 8.91
C ARG A 224 23.19 -0.72 9.19
N TRP A 225 22.75 -1.72 9.95
CA TRP A 225 23.61 -2.88 10.18
C TRP A 225 23.84 -3.68 8.91
N ASP A 226 22.84 -3.79 8.03
CA ASP A 226 22.98 -4.52 6.76
C ASP A 226 24.10 -3.91 5.91
N ARG A 227 24.09 -2.58 5.79
CA ARG A 227 25.18 -1.86 5.10
C ARG A 227 26.54 -2.03 5.77
N MET A 228 26.61 -2.11 7.10
CA MET A 228 27.90 -2.32 7.78
C MET A 228 28.45 -3.73 7.51
N LEU A 229 27.60 -4.77 7.48
CA LEU A 229 28.00 -6.12 7.08
C LEU A 229 28.57 -6.15 5.65
N ASP A 230 27.86 -5.51 4.70
CA ASP A 230 28.32 -5.36 3.31
C ASP A 230 29.70 -4.71 3.23
N MET A 231 29.95 -3.66 4.00
CA MET A 231 31.23 -2.93 3.96
C MET A 231 32.40 -3.80 4.42
N VAL A 232 32.19 -4.63 5.46
CA VAL A 232 33.22 -5.56 5.94
C VAL A 232 33.46 -6.66 4.92
N GLN A 233 32.41 -7.25 4.35
CA GLN A 233 32.52 -8.27 3.31
C GLN A 233 33.20 -7.73 2.04
N ASP A 234 32.78 -6.56 1.55
CA ASP A 234 33.36 -5.89 0.39
C ASP A 234 34.84 -5.57 0.61
N TRP A 235 35.21 -5.17 1.83
CA TRP A 235 36.60 -4.88 2.15
C TRP A 235 37.49 -6.11 2.00
N VAL A 236 37.14 -7.26 2.58
CA VAL A 236 37.95 -8.49 2.44
C VAL A 236 37.93 -9.02 1.00
N ASP A 237 36.76 -9.00 0.35
CA ASP A 237 36.61 -9.47 -1.02
C ASP A 237 37.42 -8.63 -2.01
N SER A 238 37.62 -7.34 -1.74
CA SER A 238 38.42 -6.47 -2.59
C SER A 238 39.90 -6.88 -2.69
N PHE A 239 40.41 -7.71 -1.77
CA PHE A 239 41.76 -8.28 -1.83
C PHE A 239 41.83 -9.61 -2.59
N CYS A 240 40.68 -10.20 -2.93
CA CYS A 240 40.60 -11.50 -3.58
C CYS A 240 40.87 -11.42 -5.09
N SER A 241 41.29 -12.54 -5.67
CA SER A 241 41.64 -12.59 -7.10
C SER A 241 40.45 -12.38 -8.05
N PHE A 242 39.21 -12.60 -7.58
CA PHE A 242 37.98 -12.38 -8.34
C PHE A 242 37.51 -10.92 -8.39
N ALA A 243 38.01 -10.04 -7.50
CA ALA A 243 37.53 -8.66 -7.40
C ALA A 243 37.57 -7.87 -8.74
N PRO A 244 38.58 -8.04 -9.62
CA PRO A 244 38.61 -7.34 -10.91
C PRO A 244 37.49 -7.75 -11.90
N GLN A 245 36.80 -8.87 -11.67
CA GLN A 245 35.71 -9.37 -12.49
C GLN A 245 34.34 -9.26 -11.81
N ASP A 246 34.31 -8.94 -10.52
CA ASP A 246 33.08 -8.85 -9.74
C ASP A 246 32.36 -7.51 -10.02
N GLU A 247 31.04 -7.57 -10.18
CA GLU A 247 30.22 -6.44 -10.63
C GLU A 247 30.23 -5.28 -9.65
N ARG A 248 30.51 -5.53 -8.36
CA ARG A 248 30.67 -4.49 -7.34
C ARG A 248 31.72 -3.46 -7.72
N TRP A 249 32.79 -3.87 -8.40
CA TRP A 249 33.87 -2.97 -8.82
C TRP A 249 33.92 -2.74 -10.33
N CYS A 250 33.62 -3.75 -11.14
CA CYS A 250 33.69 -3.65 -12.60
C CYS A 250 32.42 -3.07 -13.25
N GLY A 251 31.35 -2.88 -12.46
CA GLY A 251 30.04 -2.41 -12.93
C GLY A 251 29.26 -3.52 -13.63
N MET A 252 27.93 -3.40 -13.66
CA MET A 252 27.07 -4.41 -14.31
C MET A 252 27.49 -4.64 -15.76
N GLY A 253 27.70 -5.90 -16.13
CA GLY A 253 28.17 -6.26 -17.47
C GLY A 253 29.61 -5.83 -17.80
N GLY A 254 30.42 -5.47 -16.80
CA GLY A 254 31.83 -5.11 -16.99
C GLY A 254 32.05 -3.78 -17.72
N VAL A 255 31.11 -2.83 -17.57
CA VAL A 255 31.14 -1.54 -18.27
C VAL A 255 32.33 -0.65 -17.89
N ASN A 256 32.94 -0.87 -16.72
CA ASN A 256 34.10 -0.10 -16.30
C ASN A 256 35.38 -0.57 -17.00
N SER A 257 36.22 0.38 -17.40
CA SER A 257 37.58 0.06 -17.84
C SER A 257 38.38 -0.60 -16.71
N ARG A 258 39.36 -1.45 -17.05
CA ARG A 258 40.24 -2.09 -16.06
C ARG A 258 40.87 -1.09 -15.09
N ALA A 259 41.30 0.07 -15.58
CA ALA A 259 41.88 1.12 -14.74
C ALA A 259 40.87 1.66 -13.71
N GLN A 260 39.61 1.86 -14.12
CA GLN A 260 38.55 2.30 -13.23
C GLN A 260 38.20 1.21 -12.20
N THR A 261 38.10 -0.05 -12.61
CA THR A 261 37.87 -1.18 -11.71
C THR A 261 38.95 -1.26 -10.62
N MET A 262 40.23 -1.18 -10.99
CA MET A 262 41.32 -1.21 -10.02
C MET A 262 41.28 0.00 -9.06
N LYS A 263 40.86 1.17 -9.54
CA LYS A 263 40.65 2.35 -8.68
C LYS A 263 39.49 2.15 -7.69
N ASN A 264 38.40 1.52 -8.12
CA ASN A 264 37.27 1.19 -7.23
C ASN A 264 37.68 0.18 -6.16
N ILE A 265 38.45 -0.85 -6.53
CA ILE A 265 39.02 -1.83 -5.60
C ILE A 265 39.92 -1.12 -4.58
N GLN A 266 40.88 -0.31 -5.04
CA GLN A 266 41.78 0.44 -4.15
C GLN A 266 41.00 1.36 -3.21
N ARG A 267 39.97 2.06 -3.70
CA ARG A 267 39.09 2.89 -2.85
C ARG A 267 38.42 2.05 -1.77
N THR A 268 37.98 0.84 -2.08
CA THR A 268 37.34 -0.05 -1.11
C THR A 268 38.36 -0.43 -0.01
N GLN A 269 39.55 -0.88 -0.42
CA GLN A 269 40.64 -1.27 0.48
C GLN A 269 41.07 -0.13 1.43
N GLU A 270 41.17 1.10 0.91
CA GLU A 270 41.68 2.26 1.65
C GLU A 270 40.61 2.99 2.47
N CYS A 271 39.38 3.09 1.96
CA CYS A 271 38.35 3.96 2.54
C CYS A 271 37.31 3.22 3.40
N GLU A 272 36.95 1.97 3.07
CA GLU A 272 35.89 1.25 3.81
C GLU A 272 36.15 1.16 5.32
N PRO A 273 37.37 0.88 5.83
CA PRO A 273 37.62 0.84 7.27
C PRO A 273 37.32 2.17 7.97
N GLY A 274 37.66 3.30 7.32
CA GLY A 274 37.34 4.63 7.86
C GLY A 274 35.86 4.95 7.81
N MET A 275 35.18 4.58 6.71
CA MET A 275 33.74 4.77 6.56
C MET A 275 32.94 3.90 7.54
N LEU A 276 33.39 2.67 7.80
CA LEU A 276 32.77 1.75 8.74
C LEU A 276 32.80 2.34 10.15
N LYS A 277 33.95 2.83 10.60
CA LYS A 277 34.08 3.47 11.91
C LYS A 277 33.13 4.66 12.09
N VAL A 278 32.98 5.51 11.08
CA VAL A 278 32.02 6.63 11.13
C VAL A 278 30.58 6.11 11.24
N ARG A 279 30.25 5.00 10.55
CA ARG A 279 28.92 4.40 10.65
C ARG A 279 28.67 3.77 12.00
N GLU A 280 29.66 3.14 12.61
CA GLU A 280 29.57 2.61 13.97
C GLU A 280 29.35 3.71 15.00
N GLU A 281 30.07 4.84 14.86
CA GLU A 281 29.86 6.02 15.71
C GLU A 281 28.43 6.54 15.56
N ILE A 282 27.92 6.69 14.33
CA ILE A 282 26.52 7.08 14.08
C ILE A 282 25.55 6.04 14.66
N PHE A 283 25.84 4.75 14.51
CA PHE A 283 24.97 3.67 14.98
C PHE A 283 24.87 3.69 16.52
N GLN A 284 26.00 3.92 17.19
CA GLN A 284 26.05 4.10 18.63
C GLN A 284 25.35 5.40 19.08
N ASP A 285 25.58 6.52 18.40
CA ASP A 285 25.03 7.82 18.80
C ASP A 285 23.51 7.88 18.64
N TYR A 286 22.97 7.32 17.56
CA TYR A 286 21.54 7.40 17.25
C TYR A 286 20.72 6.27 17.86
N PHE A 287 21.29 5.07 18.02
CA PHE A 287 20.54 3.89 18.47
C PHE A 287 21.06 3.31 19.78
N ALA A 288 22.16 3.83 20.33
CA ALA A 288 22.85 3.24 21.49
C ALA A 288 23.25 1.76 21.29
N LEU A 289 23.54 1.38 20.05
CA LEU A 289 23.94 0.03 19.65
C LEU A 289 25.37 0.03 19.12
N THR A 290 26.17 -0.93 19.57
CA THR A 290 27.50 -1.23 19.02
C THR A 290 27.42 -2.31 17.95
N TRP A 291 28.52 -2.53 17.22
CA TRP A 291 28.69 -3.66 16.30
C TRP A 291 28.27 -5.01 16.93
N GLU A 292 28.78 -5.33 18.12
CA GLU A 292 28.41 -6.58 18.80
C GLU A 292 26.92 -6.68 19.15
N ASN A 293 26.22 -5.56 19.36
CA ASN A 293 24.79 -5.61 19.68
C ASN A 293 23.94 -5.99 18.49
N ILE A 294 24.43 -5.82 17.25
CA ILE A 294 23.70 -6.15 16.02
C ILE A 294 23.19 -7.59 16.09
N PHE A 295 24.07 -8.53 16.42
CA PHE A 295 23.80 -9.97 16.29
C PHE A 295 22.76 -10.51 17.27
N ASP A 296 22.53 -9.80 18.38
CA ASP A 296 21.50 -10.13 19.37
C ASP A 296 20.28 -9.18 19.28
N HIS A 297 20.33 -8.16 18.42
CA HIS A 297 19.25 -7.18 18.31
C HIS A 297 18.02 -7.80 17.61
N PRO A 298 16.79 -7.48 18.05
CA PRO A 298 15.56 -8.05 17.47
C PRO A 298 15.43 -7.92 15.95
N THR A 299 15.94 -6.83 15.36
CA THR A 299 15.91 -6.64 13.89
C THR A 299 16.77 -7.68 13.18
N PHE A 300 17.98 -7.95 13.66
CA PHE A 300 18.86 -8.97 13.08
C PHE A 300 18.34 -10.38 13.34
N VAL A 301 17.91 -10.67 14.56
CA VAL A 301 17.37 -11.99 14.95
C VAL A 301 16.15 -12.34 14.10
N ASN A 302 15.24 -11.39 13.87
CA ASN A 302 14.08 -11.58 12.99
C ASN A 302 14.51 -11.92 11.56
N GLN A 303 15.48 -11.18 11.00
CA GLN A 303 16.00 -11.45 9.66
C GLN A 303 16.72 -12.80 9.59
N GLN A 304 17.44 -13.18 10.65
CA GLN A 304 18.17 -14.43 10.73
C GLN A 304 17.22 -15.64 10.77
N GLN A 305 16.30 -15.65 11.73
CA GLN A 305 15.40 -16.78 12.00
C GLN A 305 14.42 -17.07 10.86
N ASN A 306 14.04 -16.04 10.10
CA ASN A 306 13.08 -16.16 9.01
C ASN A 306 13.74 -16.27 7.63
N GLY A 307 15.05 -16.55 7.56
CA GLY A 307 15.74 -16.75 6.29
C GLY A 307 15.81 -15.50 5.41
N LEU A 308 15.70 -14.31 5.97
CA LEU A 308 15.67 -13.06 5.20
C LEU A 308 17.07 -12.49 4.93
N LEU A 309 18.03 -12.78 5.81
CA LEU A 309 19.43 -12.37 5.58
C LEU A 309 19.98 -12.96 4.29
N TRP A 310 20.73 -12.13 3.57
CA TRP A 310 21.49 -12.57 2.39
C TRP A 310 22.64 -13.51 2.78
N PHE A 311 23.37 -13.14 3.83
CA PHE A 311 24.55 -13.86 4.29
C PHE A 311 24.21 -15.16 5.02
N SER A 312 24.97 -16.22 4.75
CA SER A 312 24.93 -17.45 5.52
C SER A 312 25.50 -17.24 6.94
N ASP A 313 25.17 -18.12 7.88
CA ASP A 313 25.70 -18.00 9.25
C ASP A 313 27.23 -18.08 9.27
N GLN A 314 27.81 -18.94 8.43
CA GLN A 314 29.27 -19.01 8.27
C GLN A 314 29.87 -17.72 7.71
N ALA A 315 29.17 -17.02 6.81
CA ALA A 315 29.61 -15.72 6.32
C ALA A 315 29.51 -14.65 7.41
N ILE A 316 28.45 -14.66 8.22
CA ILE A 316 28.32 -13.76 9.37
C ILE A 316 29.47 -13.97 10.37
N GLU A 317 29.80 -15.22 10.71
CA GLU A 317 30.95 -15.53 11.56
C GLU A 317 32.26 -14.99 10.97
N PHE A 318 32.47 -15.21 9.66
CA PHE A 318 33.66 -14.70 8.97
C PHE A 318 33.71 -13.16 8.93
N ILE A 319 32.59 -12.49 8.69
CA ILE A 319 32.48 -11.03 8.71
C ILE A 319 32.85 -10.49 10.10
N ARG A 320 32.44 -11.16 11.19
CA ARG A 320 32.83 -10.79 12.55
C ARG A 320 34.33 -10.92 12.77
N GLU A 321 34.96 -12.00 12.31
CA GLU A 321 36.42 -12.17 12.38
C GLU A 321 37.16 -11.08 11.60
N VAL A 322 36.69 -10.74 10.39
CA VAL A 322 37.29 -9.69 9.54
C VAL A 322 37.16 -8.32 10.19
N HIS A 323 36.03 -8.03 10.81
CA HIS A 323 35.79 -6.77 11.52
C HIS A 323 36.87 -6.48 12.57
N GLU A 324 37.30 -7.48 13.34
CA GLU A 324 38.31 -7.32 14.40
C GLU A 324 39.66 -6.78 13.91
N ILE A 325 40.00 -7.04 12.64
CA ILE A 325 41.26 -6.61 12.04
C ILE A 325 41.11 -5.43 11.07
N MET A 326 39.89 -5.02 10.77
CA MET A 326 39.59 -4.02 9.76
C MET A 326 39.84 -2.62 10.32
N HIS A 327 40.99 -2.04 9.98
CA HIS A 327 41.33 -0.65 10.31
C HIS A 327 42.03 0.05 9.14
N PRO A 328 42.08 1.39 9.10
CA PRO A 328 42.79 2.10 8.04
C PRO A 328 44.24 1.62 7.88
N GLY A 329 44.62 1.28 6.65
CA GLY A 329 45.94 0.73 6.32
C GLY A 329 46.15 -0.75 6.65
N ALA A 330 45.17 -1.43 7.25
CA ALA A 330 45.20 -2.87 7.46
C ALA A 330 45.10 -3.66 6.15
N LYS A 331 45.44 -4.94 6.22
CA LYS A 331 45.23 -5.90 5.14
C LYS A 331 44.85 -7.26 5.75
N PRO A 332 43.85 -7.98 5.18
CA PRO A 332 43.58 -9.35 5.59
C PRO A 332 44.79 -10.24 5.30
N ASP A 333 44.98 -11.25 6.14
CA ASP A 333 46.04 -12.23 5.92
C ASP A 333 45.71 -13.18 4.76
N GLY A 334 46.69 -14.01 4.37
CA GLY A 334 46.51 -14.93 3.26
C GLY A 334 45.46 -16.02 3.52
N ASP A 335 45.20 -16.38 4.78
CA ASP A 335 44.20 -17.39 5.12
C ASP A 335 42.79 -16.82 4.95
N MET A 336 42.54 -15.61 5.46
CA MET A 336 41.28 -14.89 5.28
C MET A 336 40.96 -14.66 3.80
N ILE A 337 41.94 -14.24 2.99
CA ILE A 337 41.76 -14.08 1.54
C ILE A 337 41.39 -15.44 0.91
N SER A 338 42.11 -16.51 1.25
CA SER A 338 41.85 -17.85 0.70
C SER A 338 40.45 -18.38 1.10
N ARG A 339 40.00 -18.08 2.33
CA ARG A 339 38.64 -18.40 2.80
C ARG A 339 37.58 -17.63 2.03
N ALA A 340 37.76 -16.33 1.85
CA ALA A 340 36.84 -15.48 1.07
C ALA A 340 36.74 -15.96 -0.38
N GLU A 341 37.87 -16.28 -1.04
CA GLU A 341 37.90 -16.86 -2.40
C GLU A 341 37.13 -18.18 -2.50
N LYS A 342 37.30 -19.06 -1.50
CA LYS A 342 36.58 -20.33 -1.43
C LYS A 342 35.08 -20.12 -1.24
N GLN A 343 34.68 -19.22 -0.34
CA GLN A 343 33.28 -18.89 -0.09
C GLN A 343 32.63 -18.30 -1.34
N HIS A 344 33.30 -17.37 -2.04
CA HIS A 344 32.82 -16.79 -3.30
C HIS A 344 32.61 -17.85 -4.38
N THR A 345 33.63 -18.67 -4.64
CA THR A 345 33.60 -19.72 -5.67
C THR A 345 32.49 -20.75 -5.42
N SER A 346 32.28 -21.13 -4.16
CA SER A 346 31.24 -22.09 -3.77
C SER A 346 29.87 -21.46 -3.56
N LYS A 347 29.76 -20.14 -3.60
CA LYS A 347 28.58 -19.36 -3.17
C LYS A 347 28.13 -19.65 -1.74
N ALA A 348 29.03 -20.17 -0.89
CA ALA A 348 28.73 -20.48 0.50
C ALA A 348 28.48 -19.22 1.36
N TYR A 349 28.79 -18.04 0.84
CA TYR A 349 28.46 -16.77 1.49
C TYR A 349 26.96 -16.46 1.47
N ILE A 350 26.20 -17.05 0.54
CA ILE A 350 24.76 -16.87 0.42
C ILE A 350 24.06 -17.94 1.26
N ARG A 351 23.10 -17.52 2.07
CA ARG A 351 22.22 -18.43 2.80
C ARG A 351 21.40 -19.30 1.82
N GLN A 352 21.31 -20.60 2.10
CA GLN A 352 20.65 -21.56 1.20
C GLN A 352 19.16 -21.77 1.52
N ASP A 353 18.78 -21.57 2.78
CA ASP A 353 17.41 -21.63 3.31
C ASP A 353 16.76 -20.24 3.33
N ARG A 354 17.09 -19.39 2.35
CA ARG A 354 16.45 -18.06 2.26
C ARG A 354 14.97 -18.22 1.96
N ALA A 355 14.15 -17.43 2.65
CA ALA A 355 12.73 -17.36 2.35
C ALA A 355 12.54 -16.96 0.90
N THR A 356 11.79 -17.77 0.18
CA THR A 356 11.48 -17.53 -1.23
C THR A 356 10.46 -16.40 -1.36
N ALA A 357 10.45 -15.75 -2.53
CA ALA A 357 9.42 -14.77 -2.83
C ALA A 357 8.01 -15.40 -2.71
N GLU A 358 7.86 -16.67 -3.09
CA GLU A 358 6.60 -17.41 -2.99
C GLU A 358 6.15 -17.59 -1.53
N GLU A 359 7.07 -17.95 -0.63
CA GLU A 359 6.76 -18.12 0.81
C GLU A 359 6.37 -16.81 1.51
N MET A 360 6.92 -15.67 1.04
CA MET A 360 6.61 -14.35 1.58
C MET A 360 5.47 -13.64 0.87
N THR A 361 4.96 -14.21 -0.23
CA THR A 361 3.84 -13.61 -0.97
C THR A 361 2.54 -13.97 -0.27
N PRO A 362 1.80 -12.98 0.28
CA PRO A 362 0.49 -13.26 0.85
C PRO A 362 -0.44 -13.76 -0.25
N MET A 363 -1.34 -14.69 0.08
CA MET A 363 -2.40 -15.10 -0.82
C MET A 363 -3.30 -13.90 -1.11
N GLU A 364 -3.91 -13.86 -2.29
CA GLU A 364 -4.86 -12.81 -2.65
C GLU A 364 -5.98 -12.67 -1.61
N PHE A 365 -6.40 -11.44 -1.34
CA PHE A 365 -7.42 -11.14 -0.33
C PHE A 365 -8.71 -11.95 -0.56
N SER A 366 -9.12 -12.14 -1.81
CA SER A 366 -10.30 -12.95 -2.17
C SER A 366 -10.18 -14.42 -1.79
N GLU A 367 -8.98 -14.99 -1.79
CA GLU A 367 -8.72 -16.36 -1.33
C GLU A 367 -8.64 -16.40 0.20
N PHE A 368 -8.01 -15.40 0.82
CA PHE A 368 -7.97 -15.27 2.28
C PHE A 368 -9.38 -15.22 2.88
N LEU A 369 -10.31 -14.49 2.28
CA LEU A 369 -11.69 -14.39 2.76
C LEU A 369 -12.42 -15.74 2.83
N LYS A 370 -11.97 -16.76 2.08
CA LYS A 370 -12.52 -18.13 2.14
C LYS A 370 -11.99 -18.94 3.33
N THR A 371 -10.92 -18.48 3.96
CA THR A 371 -10.26 -19.16 5.09
C THR A 371 -10.77 -18.67 6.45
N VAL A 372 -11.46 -17.54 6.48
CA VAL A 372 -12.00 -16.92 7.69
C VAL A 372 -13.47 -17.30 7.86
N GLU A 373 -13.85 -17.78 9.04
CA GLU A 373 -15.25 -17.95 9.42
C GLU A 373 -15.84 -16.58 9.81
N TRP A 374 -16.78 -16.11 9.01
CA TRP A 374 -17.56 -14.89 9.28
C TRP A 374 -18.76 -15.27 10.15
N ASN A 375 -18.64 -15.08 11.47
CA ASN A 375 -19.75 -15.26 12.41
C ASN A 375 -20.40 -13.92 12.78
#